data_AF-A0A1H3LZ68-F1
#
_entry.id   AF-A0A1H3LZ68-F1
#
_cell.length_a   1.000
_cell.length_b   1.000
_cell.length_c   1.000
_cell.angle_alpha   90.00
_cell.angle_beta   90.00
_cell.angle_gamma   90.00
#
_symmetry.space_group_name_H-M   'P 1'
#
loop_
_entity.id
_entity.type
_entity.pdbx_description
1 polymer ?
#
loop_
_entity_poly.entity_id
_entity_poly.type
_entity_poly.pdbx_seq_one_letter_code
_entity_poly.pdbx_strand_id
1 'polypeptide(L)' 'MILLDTNVLDTKVLVAAARTADTNHHSAARLLESLDEPRLVPPTVVAEVCYLLSEWGGPDAEARSCAISGRVACSWPS' A
#
# COMPACT_ATOMS: atom_id res chain seq x y z
N MET A 1 13.89 9.02 2.39
CA MET A 1 14.28 7.73 1.80
C MET A 1 13.09 6.80 1.95
N ILE A 2 12.26 6.65 0.91
CA ILE A 2 10.98 5.89 0.96
C ILE A 2 10.84 4.99 -0.29
N LEU A 3 11.95 4.44 -0.76
CA LEU A 3 12.00 3.39 -1.78
C LEU A 3 13.22 2.53 -1.44
N LEU A 4 13.00 1.41 -0.76
CA LEU A 4 14.02 0.37 -0.64
C LEU A 4 13.94 -0.43 -1.94
N ASP A 5 14.89 -0.16 -2.83
CA ASP A 5 14.91 -0.60 -4.22
C ASP A 5 13.72 -0.13 -5.06
N THR A 6 13.98 0.27 -6.31
CA THR A 6 12.99 0.81 -7.27
C THR A 6 11.80 -0.11 -7.55
N ASN A 7 11.76 -1.32 -6.98
CA ASN A 7 10.79 -2.35 -7.29
C ASN A 7 9.95 -2.86 -6.10
N VAL A 8 10.16 -2.36 -4.87
CA VAL A 8 9.43 -2.81 -3.68
C VAL A 8 8.62 -1.66 -3.07
N LEU A 9 7.37 -1.93 -2.71
CA LEU A 9 6.52 -0.97 -2.01
C LEU A 9 6.64 -1.10 -0.49
N ASP A 10 6.66 0.07 0.17
CA ASP A 10 6.73 0.21 1.62
C ASP A 10 5.33 0.36 2.25
N THR A 11 5.19 -0.12 3.48
CA THR A 11 3.96 -0.03 4.29
C THR A 11 3.40 1.40 4.34
N LYS A 12 4.25 2.41 4.56
CA LYS A 12 3.78 3.79 4.77
C LYS A 12 3.14 4.38 3.52
N VAL A 13 3.63 4.02 2.33
CA VAL A 13 3.04 4.48 1.06
C VAL A 13 1.64 3.89 0.89
N LEU A 14 1.49 2.58 1.15
CA LEU A 14 0.20 1.90 1.05
C LEU A 14 -0.82 2.41 2.08
N VAL A 15 -0.41 2.60 3.34
CA VAL A 15 -1.28 3.16 4.39
C VAL A 15 -1.68 4.60 4.06
N ALA A 16 -0.75 5.45 3.63
CA ALA A 16 -1.07 6.83 3.27
C ALA A 16 -2.04 6.88 2.07
N ALA A 17 -1.83 6.06 1.05
CA ALA A 17 -2.74 5.98 -0.09
C ALA A 17 -4.13 5.45 0.29
N ALA A 18 -4.22 4.49 1.22
CA ALA A 18 -5.48 3.91 1.65
C ALA A 18 -6.27 4.80 2.63
N ARG A 19 -5.60 5.60 3.46
CA ARG A 19 -6.22 6.39 4.52
C ARG A 19 -6.36 7.86 4.09
N THR A 20 -7.57 8.28 3.71
CA THR A 20 -7.84 9.65 3.21
C THR A 20 -7.56 10.76 4.23
N ALA A 21 -7.58 10.42 5.52
CA ALA A 21 -7.20 11.32 6.60
C ALA A 21 -5.67 11.47 6.79
N ASP A 22 -4.85 10.72 6.04
CA ASP A 22 -3.40 10.88 6.08
C ASP A 22 -2.98 12.13 5.31
N THR A 23 -2.11 12.95 5.91
CA THR A 23 -1.61 14.19 5.29
C THR A 23 -0.91 13.93 3.96
N ASN A 24 -0.32 12.74 3.77
CA ASN A 24 0.36 12.36 2.54
C ASN A 24 -0.54 11.64 1.54
N HIS A 25 -1.84 11.51 1.81
CA HIS A 25 -2.77 10.72 1.00
C HIS A 25 -2.68 11.04 -0.50
N HIS A 26 -2.79 12.31 -0.87
CA HIS A 26 -2.73 12.73 -2.27
C HIS A 26 -1.38 12.42 -2.93
N SER A 27 -0.27 12.62 -2.22
CA SER A 27 1.07 12.34 -2.74
C SER A 27 1.29 10.84 -2.94
N ALA A 28 0.83 10.02 -2.00
CA ALA A 28 0.92 8.57 -2.06
C ALA A 28 0.03 7.99 -3.17
N ALA A 29 -1.22 8.47 -3.29
CA ALA A 29 -2.12 8.08 -4.36
C ALA A 29 -1.52 8.40 -5.75
N ARG A 30 -1.03 9.63 -5.94
CA ARG A 30 -0.37 10.04 -7.19
C ARG A 30 0.88 9.22 -7.51
N LEU A 31 1.68 8.88 -6.50
CA LEU A 31 2.84 8.02 -6.69
C LEU A 31 2.40 6.66 -7.22
N LEU A 32 1.39 6.03 -6.62
CA LEU A 32 0.88 4.73 -7.05
C LEU A 32 0.24 4.78 -8.45
N GLU A 33 -0.44 5.88 -8.80
CA GLU A 33 -0.99 6.11 -10.14
C GLU A 33 0.11 6.27 -11.21
N SER A 34 1.28 6.80 -10.84
CA SER A 34 2.41 6.96 -11.76
C SER A 34 3.24 5.69 -11.99
N LEU A 35 2.86 4.58 -11.36
CA LEU A 35 3.55 3.30 -11.54
C LEU A 35 3.01 2.58 -12.78
N ASP A 36 3.79 2.60 -13.85
CA ASP A 36 3.45 1.93 -15.11
C ASP A 36 3.61 0.39 -15.04
N GLU A 37 4.35 -0.10 -14.04
CA GLU A 37 4.65 -1.52 -13.85
C GLU A 37 4.24 -2.01 -12.45
N PRO A 38 3.81 -3.27 -12.32
CA PRO A 38 3.56 -3.88 -11.01
C PRO A 38 4.78 -3.79 -10.10
N ARG A 39 4.53 -3.56 -8.81
CA ARG A 39 5.58 -3.58 -7.77
C ARG A 39 5.45 -4.80 -6.90
N LEU A 40 6.56 -5.21 -6.29
CA LEU A 40 6.56 -6.24 -5.28
C LEU A 40 6.10 -5.65 -3.95
N VAL A 41 5.18 -6.35 -3.28
CA VAL A 41 4.81 -6.07 -1.89
C VAL A 41 5.16 -7.33 -1.09
N PRO A 42 6.15 -7.27 -0.19
CA PRO A 42 6.47 -8.37 0.69
C PRO A 42 5.27 -8.73 1.57
N PRO A 43 5.08 -10.02 1.94
CA PRO A 43 3.97 -10.43 2.79
C PRO A 43 4.00 -9.75 4.18
N THR A 44 5.19 -9.38 4.67
CA THR A 44 5.34 -8.61 5.91
C THR A 44 4.77 -7.19 5.79
N VAL A 45 4.89 -6.56 4.62
CA VAL A 45 4.29 -5.26 4.33
C VAL A 45 2.76 -5.37 4.29
N VAL A 46 2.22 -6.43 3.66
CA VAL A 46 0.77 -6.68 3.67
C VAL A 46 0.24 -6.82 5.10
N ALA A 47 0.90 -7.64 5.92
CA ALA A 47 0.50 -7.86 7.31
C ALA A 47 0.52 -6.54 8.12
N GLU A 48 1.56 -5.73 7.94
CA GLU A 48 1.68 -4.44 8.63
C GLU A 48 0.60 -3.45 8.16
N VAL A 49 0.31 -3.36 6.85
CA VAL A 49 -0.77 -2.50 6.33
C VAL A 49 -2.12 -2.88 6.93
N CYS A 50 -2.45 -4.18 6.97
CA CYS A 50 -3.70 -4.65 7.58
C CYS A 50 -3.79 -4.26 9.06
N TYR A 51 -2.70 -4.45 9.81
CA TYR A 51 -2.66 -4.06 11.21
C TYR A 51 -2.90 -2.55 11.42
N LEU A 52 -2.20 -1.69 10.66
CA LEU A 52 -2.30 -0.23 10.83
C LEU A 52 -3.64 0.33 10.36
N LEU A 53 -4.26 -0.27 9.34
CA LEU A 53 -5.59 0.15 8.87
C LEU A 53 -6.70 -0.31 9.81
N SER A 54 -6.58 -1.49 10.42
CA SER A 54 -7.47 -1.92 11.50
C SER A 54 -7.41 -0.96 12.69
N GLU A 55 -6.21 -0.53 13.08
CA GLU A 55 -6.02 0.37 14.22
C GLU A 55 -6.50 1.81 13.93
N TRP A 56 -6.22 2.36 12.74
CA TRP A 56 -6.37 3.80 12.50
C TRP A 56 -7.10 4.20 11.22
N GLY A 57 -7.44 3.26 10.35
CA GLY A 57 -8.01 3.50 9.02
C GLY A 57 -9.48 3.16 8.86
N GLY A 58 -9.96 2.14 9.57
CA GLY A 58 -11.32 1.63 9.45
C GLY A 58 -11.58 0.85 8.15
N PRO A 59 -12.76 0.22 8.02
CA PRO A 59 -13.06 -0.76 6.98
C PRO A 59 -12.99 -0.19 5.55
N ASP A 60 -13.31 1.08 5.36
CA ASP A 60 -13.21 1.72 4.04
C ASP A 60 -11.75 1.87 3.58
N ALA A 61 -10.81 2.07 4.51
CA ALA A 61 -9.40 2.15 4.18
C ALA A 61 -8.83 0.76 3.84
N GLU A 62 -9.27 -0.28 4.54
CA GLU A 62 -8.91 -1.67 4.23
C GLU A 62 -9.39 -2.07 2.83
N ALA A 63 -10.64 -1.74 2.47
CA ALA A 63 -11.18 -2.01 1.15
C ALA A 63 -10.37 -1.32 0.02
N ARG A 64 -9.96 -0.06 0.24
CA ARG A 64 -9.08 0.66 -0.69
C ARG A 64 -7.69 0.02 -0.80
N SER A 65 -7.12 -0.42 0.32
CA SER A 65 -5.85 -1.14 0.33
C SER A 65 -5.92 -2.42 -0.50
N CYS A 66 -6.98 -3.21 -0.40
CA CYS A 66 -7.21 -4.38 -1.26
C CYS A 66 -7.28 -4.00 -2.75
N ALA A 67 -7.95 -2.89 -3.09
CA ALA A 67 -8.01 -2.40 -4.47
C ALA A 67 -6.64 -1.94 -5.00
N ILE A 68 -5.80 -1.35 -4.15
CA ILE A 68 -4.41 -1.00 -4.48
C ILE A 68 -3.58 -2.26 -4.69
N SER A 69 -3.76 -3.27 -3.83
CA SER A 69 -3.06 -4.56 -3.90
C SER A 69 -3.49 -5.42 -5.09
N GLY A 70 -4.64 -5.17 -5.71
CA GLY A 70 -5.09 -5.88 -6.91
C GLY A 70 -4.19 -5.68 -8.16
N ARG A 71 -3.25 -4.73 -8.11
CA ARG A 71 -2.18 -4.51 -9.11
C ARG A 71 -0.82 -5.06 -8.67
N VAL A 72 -0.75 -5.72 -7.53
CA VAL A 72 0.47 -6.28 -6.96
C VAL A 72 0.31 -7.79 -6.95
N ALA A 73 1.20 -8.50 -7.65
CA ALA A 73 1.28 -9.95 -7.52
C ALA A 73 1.67 -10.28 -6.06
N CYS A 74 0.68 -10.62 -5.23
CA CYS A 74 0.96 -11.24 -3.94
C CYS A 74 1.64 -12.57 -4.27
N SER A 75 2.96 -12.64 -4.09
CA SER A 75 3.72 -13.88 -4.21
C SER A 75 3.40 -14.77 -3.00
N TRP A 76 2.17 -15.27 -2.92
CA TRP A 76 1.87 -16.41 -2.08
C TRP A 76 2.54 -17.61 -2.74
N PRO A 77 3.43 -18.33 -2.04
CA PRO A 77 3.84 -19.64 -2.53
C PRO A 77 2.57 -20.50 -2.61
N SER A 78 2.23 -20.89 -3.82
CA SER A 78 1.24 -21.94 -4.12
C SER A 78 1.54 -23.21 -3.34
#